data_AF-A0AAW5APV9-F1
#
_entry.id   AF-A0AAW5APV9-F1
#
_cell.length_a   1.000
_cell.length_b   1.000
_cell.length_c   1.000
_cell.angle_alpha   90.00
_cell.angle_beta   90.00
_cell.angle_gamma   90.00
#
_symmetry.space_group_name_H-M   'P 1'
#
loop_
_entity.id
_entity.type
_entity.pdbx_description
1 polymer ?
#
loop_
_entity_poly.entity_id
_entity_poly.type
_entity_poly.pdbx_seq_one_letter_code
_entity_poly.pdbx_strand_id
1 'polypeptide(L)'
;MTHPIRSHLHQLIDSADNILLLQGPVGSFFRHFSAWLHNRHGKTVHKFNFNAGDEYFYPERTANTLAYTAGLDEFAEFLGSYLSRHHIQAVACFGDTRPYHRIARQVCESQGVDFWAFEEGYFRPFFVTLEKTGVNAYSPLPREAGFFLEQYPKLAEQTYHAPPTVPGGFTPMAKNAALYYLKNRSGRKKYPNYVHHRSASLCHYLHLWTLSAFKRFNYRLEDFTLGKQVEAGVFGKFFIVPLQVFNDSQVRIHCDFDSVRSFLLHVLASFAEHAPADTHLIVKHHPMDRGFIDYAEDIKRFIKRHPQLSGRVTYVHDVPLPVFLAHGIGMVTINSTSGLSAMIHGMPVKVLGRAHYDIPGMTDQSDLAGFWRNPTPPDKELFHAYRMYHINTTQINGSFYSRVNFPEIESRPSEKQV
;
A
#
# COMPACT_ATOMS: atom_id res chain seq x y z
N MET A 1 21.28 -30.06 0.35
CA MET A 1 20.94 -28.87 1.15
C MET A 1 19.97 -28.05 0.30
N THR A 2 18.74 -27.86 0.75
CA THR A 2 17.78 -27.00 0.04
C THR A 2 18.26 -25.55 0.15
N HIS A 3 18.52 -24.89 -0.97
CA HIS A 3 18.83 -23.46 -0.96
C HIS A 3 17.63 -22.67 -0.41
N PRO A 4 17.87 -21.59 0.37
CA PRO A 4 16.80 -20.78 0.90
C PRO A 4 15.98 -20.14 -0.24
N ILE A 5 14.69 -19.89 0.04
CA ILE A 5 13.78 -19.23 -0.91
C ILE A 5 14.38 -17.89 -1.33
N ARG A 6 14.54 -17.70 -2.65
CA ARG A 6 15.06 -16.45 -3.23
C ARG A 6 14.01 -15.36 -3.22
N SER A 7 14.42 -14.15 -2.84
CA SER A 7 13.54 -12.98 -2.86
C SER A 7 13.16 -12.56 -4.28
N HIS A 8 12.07 -11.82 -4.40
CA HIS A 8 11.61 -11.22 -5.65
C HIS A 8 12.66 -10.32 -6.29
N LEU A 9 13.50 -9.67 -5.49
CA LEU A 9 14.60 -8.88 -6.02
C LEU A 9 15.67 -9.76 -6.69
N HIS A 10 15.99 -10.93 -6.13
CA HIS A 10 16.86 -11.91 -6.79
C HIS A 10 16.23 -12.41 -8.08
N GLN A 11 14.96 -12.79 -8.03
CA GLN A 11 14.24 -13.29 -9.20
C GLN A 11 14.22 -12.27 -10.36
N LEU A 12 14.00 -10.98 -10.08
CA LEU A 12 14.08 -9.92 -11.08
C LEU A 12 15.48 -9.81 -11.72
N ILE A 13 16.55 -9.89 -10.90
CA ILE A 13 17.93 -9.84 -11.41
C ILE A 13 18.26 -11.08 -12.26
N ASP A 14 17.84 -12.26 -11.80
CA ASP A 14 18.15 -13.52 -12.46
C ASP A 14 17.39 -13.69 -13.79
N SER A 15 16.20 -13.09 -13.92
CA SER A 15 15.28 -13.31 -15.05
C SER A 15 15.39 -12.30 -16.18
N ALA A 16 15.98 -11.12 -15.96
CA ALA A 16 15.98 -10.04 -16.95
C ALA A 16 17.32 -9.31 -17.04
N ASP A 17 17.79 -9.06 -18.25
CA ASP A 17 18.94 -8.19 -18.56
C ASP A 17 18.50 -6.80 -19.02
N ASN A 18 17.40 -6.73 -19.78
CA ASN A 18 16.76 -5.49 -20.21
C ASN A 18 15.47 -5.27 -19.42
N ILE A 19 15.46 -4.20 -18.61
CA ILE A 19 14.37 -3.91 -17.67
C ILE A 19 13.77 -2.53 -18.01
N LEU A 20 12.47 -2.46 -18.25
CA LEU A 20 11.75 -1.21 -18.46
C LEU A 20 11.09 -0.73 -17.16
N LEU A 21 11.42 0.48 -16.76
CA LEU A 21 10.76 1.18 -15.66
C LEU A 21 9.63 2.07 -16.21
N LEU A 22 8.42 1.91 -15.67
CA LEU A 22 7.29 2.79 -15.94
C LEU A 22 7.25 3.95 -14.95
N GLN A 23 6.05 4.38 -14.55
CA GLN A 23 5.90 5.44 -13.55
C GLN A 23 6.23 4.91 -12.16
N GLY A 24 7.11 5.64 -11.47
CA GLY A 24 7.57 5.31 -10.13
C GLY A 24 6.78 6.00 -9.00
N PRO A 25 7.24 5.82 -7.75
CA PRO A 25 6.81 6.65 -6.64
C PRO A 25 7.33 8.08 -6.84
N VAL A 26 6.74 9.02 -6.12
CA VAL A 26 7.15 10.42 -6.21
C VAL A 26 8.54 10.59 -5.58
N GLY A 27 9.54 10.85 -6.43
CA GLY A 27 10.92 11.07 -6.01
C GLY A 27 11.94 10.36 -6.89
N SER A 28 13.18 10.30 -6.43
CA SER A 28 14.32 9.75 -7.18
C SER A 28 14.51 8.24 -7.04
N PHE A 29 13.56 7.51 -6.43
CA PHE A 29 13.70 6.07 -6.18
C PHE A 29 14.08 5.27 -7.44
N PHE A 30 13.34 5.41 -8.54
CA PHE A 30 13.63 4.68 -9.78
C PHE A 30 14.96 5.07 -10.42
N ARG A 31 15.46 6.28 -10.18
CA ARG A 31 16.81 6.66 -10.61
C ARG A 31 17.88 5.92 -9.81
N HIS A 32 17.70 5.81 -8.49
CA HIS A 32 18.61 5.03 -7.64
C HIS A 32 18.52 3.52 -7.94
N PHE A 33 17.30 3.00 -8.16
CA PHE A 33 17.07 1.61 -8.52
C PHE A 33 17.72 1.27 -9.87
N SER A 34 17.52 2.11 -10.88
CA SER A 34 18.18 1.97 -12.18
C SER A 34 19.71 1.98 -12.05
N ALA A 35 20.27 2.92 -11.28
CA ALA A 35 21.71 2.99 -11.06
C ALA A 35 22.24 1.73 -10.33
N TRP A 36 21.49 1.18 -9.39
CA TRP A 36 21.87 -0.06 -8.71
C TRP A 36 21.81 -1.27 -9.67
N LEU A 37 20.72 -1.44 -10.43
CA LEU A 37 20.60 -2.49 -11.45
C LEU A 37 21.75 -2.43 -12.47
N HIS A 38 22.07 -1.23 -12.97
CA HIS A 38 23.13 -1.04 -13.94
C HIS A 38 24.52 -1.27 -13.34
N ASN A 39 24.87 -0.55 -12.26
CA ASN A 39 26.22 -0.53 -11.73
C ASN A 39 26.61 -1.82 -10.97
N ARG A 40 25.63 -2.52 -10.38
CA ARG A 40 25.89 -3.72 -9.57
C ARG A 40 25.58 -5.03 -10.29
N HIS A 41 24.66 -5.00 -11.25
CA HIS A 41 24.19 -6.22 -11.91
C HIS A 41 24.32 -6.17 -13.44
N GLY A 42 24.95 -5.13 -14.00
CA GLY A 42 25.22 -5.02 -15.44
C GLY A 42 23.97 -4.92 -16.31
N LYS A 43 22.83 -4.56 -15.71
CA LYS A 43 21.53 -4.52 -16.41
C LYS A 43 21.40 -3.30 -17.29
N THR A 44 20.69 -3.44 -18.40
CA THR A 44 20.28 -2.33 -19.25
C THR A 44 18.88 -1.87 -18.82
N VAL A 45 18.80 -0.64 -18.34
CA VAL A 45 17.54 -0.11 -17.79
C VAL A 45 16.96 0.92 -18.75
N HIS A 46 15.71 0.69 -19.17
CA HIS A 46 14.89 1.61 -19.94
C HIS A 46 13.92 2.36 -19.03
N LYS A 47 13.50 3.57 -19.41
CA LYS A 47 12.55 4.36 -18.62
C LYS A 47 11.56 5.11 -19.48
N PHE A 48 10.27 5.01 -19.15
CA PHE A 48 9.23 5.90 -19.69
C PHE A 48 8.85 6.97 -18.70
N ASN A 49 8.97 8.23 -19.12
CA ASN A 49 8.43 9.39 -18.41
C ASN A 49 7.06 9.71 -18.97
N PHE A 50 6.02 9.68 -18.13
CA PHE A 50 4.65 9.99 -18.52
C PHE A 50 4.28 11.45 -18.27
N ASN A 51 5.06 12.15 -17.44
CA ASN A 51 4.87 13.57 -17.16
C ASN A 51 6.18 14.24 -16.74
N ALA A 52 6.16 15.58 -16.65
CA ALA A 52 7.34 16.38 -16.33
C ALA A 52 7.83 16.23 -14.87
N GLY A 53 7.00 15.71 -13.96
CA GLY A 53 7.44 15.31 -12.63
C GLY A 53 8.32 14.06 -12.69
N ASP A 54 7.95 13.06 -13.51
CA ASP A 54 8.78 11.88 -13.77
C ASP A 54 10.12 12.30 -14.38
N GLU A 55 10.08 13.16 -15.41
CA GLU A 55 11.27 13.68 -16.08
C GLU A 55 12.20 14.45 -15.13
N TYR A 56 11.65 15.23 -14.19
CA TYR A 56 12.48 15.96 -13.24
C TYR A 56 13.31 15.03 -12.34
N PHE A 57 12.73 13.92 -11.87
CA PHE A 57 13.44 12.95 -11.03
C PHE A 57 14.23 11.91 -11.84
N TYR A 58 13.87 11.69 -13.10
CA TYR A 58 14.55 10.81 -14.04
C TYR A 58 14.72 11.52 -15.40
N PRO A 59 15.78 12.34 -15.56
CA PRO A 59 15.96 13.20 -16.73
C PRO A 59 16.09 12.42 -18.04
N GLU A 60 15.55 12.96 -19.13
CA GLU A 60 15.63 12.34 -20.48
C GLU A 60 17.05 12.18 -21.01
N ARG A 61 18.01 12.97 -20.51
CA ARG A 61 19.44 12.79 -20.83
C ARG A 61 20.03 11.49 -20.26
N THR A 62 19.33 10.81 -19.35
CA THR A 62 19.73 9.49 -18.87
C THR A 62 19.51 8.47 -20.00
N ALA A 63 20.49 7.60 -20.23
CA ALA A 63 20.43 6.60 -21.30
C ALA A 63 19.11 5.79 -21.26
N ASN A 64 18.61 5.43 -22.43
CA ASN A 64 17.39 4.63 -22.62
C ASN A 64 16.13 5.21 -21.95
N THR A 65 16.06 6.54 -21.81
CA THR A 65 14.89 7.26 -21.28
C THR A 65 14.08 7.88 -22.40
N LEU A 66 12.76 7.71 -22.36
CA LEU A 66 11.84 8.23 -23.36
C LEU A 66 10.69 8.98 -22.70
N ALA A 67 10.33 10.14 -23.27
CA ALA A 67 9.08 10.83 -22.97
C ALA A 67 7.93 10.20 -23.75
N TYR A 68 6.98 9.59 -23.04
CA TYR A 68 5.76 9.11 -23.64
C TYR A 68 4.71 10.23 -23.65
N THR A 69 4.39 10.75 -24.82
CA THR A 69 3.51 11.92 -25.00
C THR A 69 2.23 11.62 -25.79
N ALA A 70 2.11 10.40 -26.32
CA ALA A 70 0.92 9.92 -27.03
C ALA A 70 -0.26 9.62 -26.07
N GLY A 71 -1.43 9.36 -26.64
CA GLY A 71 -2.66 9.11 -25.89
C GLY A 71 -2.68 7.75 -25.17
N LEU A 72 -3.47 7.64 -24.09
CA LEU A 72 -3.60 6.38 -23.34
C LEU A 72 -4.03 5.21 -24.24
N ASP A 73 -4.89 5.45 -25.23
CA ASP A 73 -5.41 4.44 -26.15
C ASP A 73 -4.34 3.88 -27.09
N GLU A 74 -3.29 4.66 -27.37
CA GLU A 74 -2.15 4.26 -28.20
C GLU A 74 -1.07 3.51 -27.40
N PHE A 75 -1.18 3.48 -26.07
CA PHE A 75 -0.11 3.00 -25.21
C PHE A 75 0.13 1.49 -25.35
N ALA A 76 -0.92 0.70 -25.59
CA ALA A 76 -0.80 -0.75 -25.71
C ALA A 76 0.08 -1.16 -26.91
N GLU A 77 -0.22 -0.61 -28.09
CA GLU A 77 0.53 -0.86 -29.33
C GLU A 77 1.96 -0.33 -29.24
N PHE A 78 2.12 0.89 -28.72
CA PHE A 78 3.42 1.50 -28.50
C PHE A 78 4.29 0.65 -27.57
N LEU A 79 3.75 0.24 -26.42
CA LEU A 79 4.48 -0.57 -25.44
C LEU A 79 4.86 -1.91 -26.05
N GLY A 80 3.92 -2.63 -26.68
CA GLY A 80 4.19 -3.93 -27.27
C GLY A 80 5.30 -3.88 -28.34
N SER A 81 5.29 -2.84 -29.18
CA SER A 81 6.35 -2.60 -30.16
C SER A 81 7.70 -2.30 -29.50
N TYR A 82 7.69 -1.52 -28.41
CA TYR A 82 8.89 -1.17 -27.68
C TYR A 82 9.51 -2.38 -26.97
N LEU A 83 8.70 -3.20 -26.30
CA LEU A 83 9.15 -4.42 -25.62
C LEU A 83 9.86 -5.36 -26.60
N SER A 84 9.25 -5.61 -27.76
CA SER A 84 9.81 -6.46 -28.80
C SER A 84 11.11 -5.88 -29.39
N ARG A 85 11.12 -4.60 -29.73
CA ARG A 85 12.28 -3.92 -30.35
C ARG A 85 13.52 -3.88 -29.44
N HIS A 86 13.30 -3.72 -28.13
CA HIS A 86 14.38 -3.57 -27.15
C HIS A 86 14.64 -4.84 -26.33
N HIS A 87 14.00 -5.96 -26.70
CA HIS A 87 14.12 -7.25 -26.01
C HIS A 87 13.93 -7.12 -24.49
N ILE A 88 12.93 -6.35 -24.08
CA ILE A 88 12.60 -6.14 -22.66
C ILE A 88 12.06 -7.44 -22.09
N GLN A 89 12.68 -7.92 -21.00
CA GLN A 89 12.28 -9.16 -20.33
C GLN A 89 11.50 -8.90 -19.04
N ALA A 90 11.66 -7.71 -18.45
CA ALA A 90 10.89 -7.30 -17.29
C ALA A 90 10.44 -5.84 -17.36
N VAL A 91 9.22 -5.58 -16.90
CA VAL A 91 8.64 -4.26 -16.72
C VAL A 91 8.36 -4.04 -15.24
N ALA A 92 8.85 -2.94 -14.67
CA ALA A 92 8.60 -2.58 -13.28
C ALA A 92 7.88 -1.23 -13.14
N CYS A 93 6.88 -1.17 -12.25
CA CYS A 93 6.12 0.05 -11.97
C CYS A 93 5.91 0.25 -10.46
N PHE A 94 5.34 1.39 -10.05
CA PHE A 94 4.87 1.60 -8.67
C PHE A 94 3.36 1.81 -8.63
N GLY A 95 2.69 0.91 -7.90
CA GLY A 95 1.24 0.72 -7.88
C GLY A 95 0.71 0.17 -9.22
N ASP A 96 0.14 -1.03 -9.23
CA ASP A 96 -0.31 -1.74 -10.44
C ASP A 96 -1.68 -1.29 -10.98
N THR A 97 -2.39 -0.41 -10.26
CA THR A 97 -3.73 0.04 -10.63
C THR A 97 -3.78 1.32 -11.47
N ARG A 98 -2.64 1.95 -11.80
CA ARG A 98 -2.62 3.18 -12.62
C ARG A 98 -3.06 2.88 -14.06
N PRO A 99 -3.68 3.82 -14.80
CA PRO A 99 -4.18 3.57 -16.15
C PRO A 99 -3.16 2.90 -17.08
N TYR A 100 -1.96 3.48 -17.21
CA TYR A 100 -0.86 2.93 -18.01
C TYR A 100 -0.34 1.59 -17.47
N HIS A 101 -0.32 1.39 -16.15
CA HIS A 101 0.21 0.15 -15.54
C HIS A 101 -0.73 -1.04 -15.75
N ARG A 102 -2.05 -0.82 -15.76
CA ARG A 102 -3.03 -1.86 -16.08
C ARG A 102 -2.87 -2.35 -17.52
N ILE A 103 -2.70 -1.42 -18.47
CA ILE A 103 -2.40 -1.75 -19.87
C ILE A 103 -1.06 -2.49 -19.95
N ALA A 104 -0.03 -2.00 -19.26
CA ALA A 104 1.27 -2.63 -19.28
C ALA A 104 1.25 -4.07 -18.79
N ARG A 105 0.53 -4.37 -17.71
CA ARG A 105 0.36 -5.73 -17.21
C ARG A 105 -0.24 -6.67 -18.27
N GLN A 106 -1.31 -6.22 -18.96
CA GLN A 106 -1.96 -7.00 -20.02
C GLN A 106 -1.03 -7.25 -21.22
N VAL A 107 -0.30 -6.21 -21.66
CA VAL A 107 0.66 -6.33 -22.76
C VAL A 107 1.79 -7.28 -22.37
N CYS A 108 2.33 -7.15 -21.16
CA CYS A 108 3.40 -8.02 -20.65
C CYS A 108 2.96 -9.49 -20.62
N GLU A 109 1.77 -9.76 -20.09
CA GLU A 109 1.17 -11.11 -20.08
C GLU A 109 1.05 -11.68 -21.50
N SER A 110 0.56 -10.90 -22.46
CA SER A 110 0.39 -11.35 -23.85
C SER A 110 1.71 -11.64 -24.58
N GLN A 111 2.83 -11.06 -24.13
CA GLN A 111 4.15 -11.21 -24.75
C GLN A 111 5.12 -12.06 -23.92
N GLY A 112 4.68 -12.64 -22.81
CA GLY A 112 5.55 -13.43 -21.92
C GLY A 112 6.66 -12.59 -21.26
N VAL A 113 6.43 -11.30 -21.04
CA VAL A 113 7.35 -10.39 -20.35
C VAL A 113 6.96 -10.34 -18.86
N ASP A 114 7.95 -10.43 -17.97
CA ASP A 114 7.67 -10.38 -16.54
C ASP A 114 7.20 -8.99 -16.12
N PHE A 115 6.10 -8.91 -15.37
CA PHE A 115 5.61 -7.66 -14.79
C PHE A 115 5.90 -7.62 -13.29
N TRP A 116 6.37 -6.48 -12.80
CA TRP A 116 6.74 -6.27 -11.40
C TRP A 116 6.13 -4.98 -10.87
N ALA A 117 5.61 -5.04 -9.65
CA ALA A 117 5.00 -3.89 -9.01
C ALA A 117 5.67 -3.61 -7.65
N PHE A 118 6.12 -2.38 -7.50
CA PHE A 118 6.47 -1.81 -6.22
C PHE A 118 5.23 -1.25 -5.53
N GLU A 119 5.20 -1.39 -4.21
CA GLU A 119 4.23 -0.77 -3.31
C GLU A 119 4.92 -0.30 -2.04
N GLU A 120 4.29 0.57 -1.26
CA GLU A 120 4.72 0.83 0.10
C GLU A 120 4.80 -0.48 0.90
N GLY A 121 5.66 -0.53 1.92
CA GLY A 121 5.86 -1.74 2.73
C GLY A 121 4.57 -2.23 3.36
N TYR A 122 4.35 -3.55 3.30
CA TYR A 122 3.25 -4.23 4.00
C TYR A 122 3.48 -4.23 5.50
N PHE A 123 4.73 -4.43 5.93
CA PHE A 123 5.14 -4.34 7.32
C PHE A 123 5.86 -3.02 7.53
N ARG A 124 5.25 -2.08 8.27
CA ARG A 124 5.82 -0.75 8.50
C ARG A 124 6.33 -0.63 9.94
N PRO A 125 7.34 0.23 10.20
CA PRO A 125 8.07 1.09 9.25
C PRO A 125 9.24 0.40 8.53
N PHE A 126 9.86 1.12 7.59
CA PHE A 126 11.16 0.82 6.96
C PHE A 126 11.21 -0.36 5.98
N PHE A 127 10.09 -0.68 5.35
CA PHE A 127 10.07 -1.56 4.20
C PHE A 127 9.39 -0.91 3.00
N VAL A 128 9.81 -1.33 1.81
CA VAL A 128 9.08 -1.21 0.56
C VAL A 128 8.82 -2.61 0.02
N THR A 129 7.74 -2.79 -0.73
CA THR A 129 7.34 -4.08 -1.29
C THR A 129 7.72 -4.15 -2.76
N LEU A 130 8.21 -5.30 -3.22
CA LEU A 130 8.32 -5.68 -4.63
C LEU A 130 7.63 -7.03 -4.83
N GLU A 131 6.65 -7.09 -5.71
CA GLU A 131 5.99 -8.33 -6.11
C GLU A 131 5.94 -8.54 -7.62
N LYS A 132 5.93 -9.83 -8.00
CA LYS A 132 5.73 -10.26 -9.38
C LYS A 132 4.24 -10.23 -9.71
N THR A 133 3.90 -9.83 -10.93
CA THR A 133 2.54 -9.79 -11.53
C THR A 133 1.57 -8.76 -10.92
N GLY A 134 1.61 -8.51 -9.61
CA GLY A 134 0.73 -7.55 -8.93
C GLY A 134 1.02 -7.42 -7.45
N VAL A 135 0.45 -6.39 -6.83
CA VAL A 135 0.57 -6.08 -5.39
C VAL A 135 -0.80 -5.98 -4.73
N ASN A 136 -0.83 -5.96 -3.40
CA ASN A 136 -2.05 -5.93 -2.61
C ASN A 136 -3.00 -7.06 -3.04
N ALA A 137 -4.27 -6.78 -3.34
CA ALA A 137 -5.23 -7.81 -3.77
C ALA A 137 -4.91 -8.47 -5.13
N TYR A 138 -3.97 -7.95 -5.91
CA TYR A 138 -3.42 -8.61 -7.09
C TYR A 138 -2.12 -9.40 -6.82
N SER A 139 -1.66 -9.46 -5.57
CA SER A 139 -0.55 -10.37 -5.19
C SER A 139 -0.87 -11.79 -5.64
N PRO A 140 0.07 -12.49 -6.30
CA PRO A 140 -0.11 -13.85 -6.76
C PRO A 140 0.06 -14.89 -5.65
N LEU A 141 0.42 -14.46 -4.44
CA LEU A 141 0.65 -15.38 -3.32
C LEU A 141 -0.65 -16.12 -2.95
N PRO A 142 -0.59 -17.44 -2.66
CA PRO A 142 -1.75 -18.19 -2.20
C PRO A 142 -2.33 -17.59 -0.92
N ARG A 143 -3.65 -17.48 -0.85
CA ARG A 143 -4.38 -17.05 0.37
C ARG A 143 -4.73 -18.24 1.25
N GLU A 144 -3.74 -19.09 1.49
CA GLU A 144 -3.92 -20.37 2.15
C GLU A 144 -2.90 -20.53 3.28
N ALA A 145 -3.38 -20.87 4.48
CA ALA A 145 -2.52 -21.02 5.65
C ALA A 145 -1.42 -22.06 5.43
N GLY A 146 -1.75 -23.18 4.78
CA GLY A 146 -0.84 -24.29 4.51
C GLY A 146 0.39 -23.84 3.71
N PHE A 147 0.24 -22.94 2.75
CA PHE A 147 1.35 -22.42 1.96
C PHE A 147 2.41 -21.77 2.85
N PHE A 148 2.03 -20.83 3.70
CA PHE A 148 2.98 -20.09 4.54
C PHE A 148 3.66 -20.99 5.57
N LEU A 149 2.91 -21.91 6.18
CA LEU A 149 3.44 -22.88 7.14
C LEU A 149 4.45 -23.85 6.47
N GLU A 150 4.18 -24.27 5.23
CA GLU A 150 5.08 -25.17 4.48
C GLU A 150 6.35 -24.45 3.99
N GLN A 151 6.25 -23.17 3.63
CA GLN A 151 7.42 -22.40 3.17
C GLN A 151 8.31 -21.92 4.33
N TYR A 152 7.74 -21.68 5.51
CA TYR A 152 8.46 -21.16 6.68
C TYR A 152 9.79 -21.87 6.99
N PRO A 153 9.88 -23.21 7.10
CA PRO A 153 11.14 -23.90 7.38
C PRO A 153 12.20 -23.78 6.28
N LYS A 154 11.82 -23.31 5.08
CA LYS A 154 12.70 -23.13 3.91
C LYS A 154 13.22 -21.69 3.78
N LEU A 155 12.82 -20.78 4.68
CA LEU A 155 13.26 -19.38 4.69
C LEU A 155 14.69 -19.26 5.23
N ALA A 156 15.42 -18.27 4.73
CA ALA A 156 16.76 -17.94 5.23
C ALA A 156 16.69 -17.40 6.66
N GLU A 157 15.78 -16.46 6.90
CA GLU A 157 15.52 -15.89 8.21
C GLU A 157 14.16 -16.37 8.74
N GLN A 158 14.18 -16.98 9.92
CA GLN A 158 12.98 -17.48 10.60
C GLN A 158 12.66 -16.68 11.87
N THR A 159 13.64 -15.96 12.40
CA THR A 159 13.46 -15.07 13.55
C THR A 159 13.21 -13.65 13.07
N TYR A 160 12.19 -13.00 13.64
CA TYR A 160 11.94 -11.60 13.32
C TYR A 160 12.97 -10.69 14.00
N HIS A 161 13.66 -9.89 13.19
CA HIS A 161 14.49 -8.80 13.64
C HIS A 161 13.92 -7.47 13.12
N ALA A 162 13.92 -6.45 13.98
CA ALA A 162 13.48 -5.12 13.56
C ALA A 162 14.41 -4.61 12.43
N PRO A 163 13.85 -4.09 11.32
CA PRO A 163 14.67 -3.61 10.22
C PRO A 163 15.53 -2.41 10.65
N PRO A 164 16.69 -2.20 10.02
CA PRO A 164 17.46 -0.97 10.21
C PRO A 164 16.60 0.26 9.96
N THR A 165 16.76 1.27 10.82
CA THR A 165 16.05 2.53 10.67
C THR A 165 16.55 3.26 9.42
N VAL A 166 15.61 3.86 8.70
CA VAL A 166 15.90 4.65 7.50
C VAL A 166 15.45 6.08 7.76
N PRO A 167 16.25 7.10 7.39
CA PRO A 167 15.80 8.49 7.47
C PRO A 167 14.45 8.61 6.77
N GLY A 168 13.44 9.18 7.40
CA GLY A 168 12.08 9.12 6.87
C GLY A 168 11.18 10.19 7.45
N GLY A 169 9.88 9.96 7.35
CA GLY A 169 8.85 10.86 7.87
C GLY A 169 8.22 11.74 6.80
N PHE A 170 7.37 12.67 7.26
CA PHE A 170 6.53 13.48 6.38
C PHE A 170 7.34 14.47 5.54
N THR A 171 8.44 15.01 6.06
CA THR A 171 9.18 16.11 5.40
C THR A 171 9.83 15.70 4.07
N PRO A 172 10.59 14.58 3.96
CA PRO A 172 11.13 14.14 2.68
C PRO A 172 10.03 13.85 1.64
N MET A 173 8.94 13.19 2.06
CA MET A 173 7.79 12.91 1.22
C MET A 173 7.14 14.20 0.70
N ALA A 174 6.85 15.16 1.59
CA ALA A 174 6.23 16.43 1.23
C ALA A 174 7.11 17.26 0.29
N LYS A 175 8.42 17.29 0.52
CA LYS A 175 9.38 17.99 -0.37
C LYS A 175 9.39 17.37 -1.76
N ASN A 176 9.50 16.04 -1.86
CA ASN A 176 9.49 15.35 -3.16
C ASN A 176 8.16 15.56 -3.88
N ALA A 177 7.04 15.46 -3.16
CA ALA A 177 5.72 15.72 -3.70
C ALA A 177 5.57 17.16 -4.24
N ALA A 178 5.95 18.16 -3.45
CA ALA A 178 5.87 19.56 -3.87
C ALA A 178 6.67 19.81 -5.16
N LEU A 179 7.92 19.33 -5.22
CA LEU A 179 8.77 19.46 -6.40
C LEU A 179 8.20 18.71 -7.62
N TYR A 180 7.77 17.46 -7.42
CA TYR A 180 7.18 16.63 -8.47
C TYR A 180 6.00 17.31 -9.13
N TYR A 181 5.04 17.74 -8.31
CA TYR A 181 3.81 18.31 -8.83
C TYR A 181 4.00 19.73 -9.38
N LEU A 182 4.91 20.53 -8.81
CA LEU A 182 5.31 21.81 -9.39
C LEU A 182 5.84 21.61 -10.82
N LYS A 183 6.72 20.63 -11.01
CA LYS A 183 7.32 20.31 -12.31
C LYS A 183 6.32 19.72 -13.28
N ASN A 184 5.47 18.80 -12.82
CA ASN A 184 4.36 18.27 -13.60
C ASN A 184 3.46 19.39 -14.13
N ARG A 185 3.11 20.37 -13.27
CA ARG A 185 2.32 21.54 -13.69
C ARG A 185 3.05 22.42 -14.70
N SER A 186 4.31 22.79 -14.42
CA SER A 186 5.06 23.69 -15.31
C SER A 186 5.38 23.06 -16.66
N GLY A 187 5.57 21.74 -16.71
CA GLY A 187 5.90 20.98 -17.91
C GLY A 187 4.70 20.32 -18.59
N ARG A 188 3.46 20.63 -18.19
CA ARG A 188 2.24 20.00 -18.74
C ARG A 188 2.15 20.09 -20.27
N LYS A 189 2.65 21.18 -20.86
CA LYS A 189 2.64 21.36 -22.33
C LYS A 189 3.46 20.30 -23.08
N LYS A 190 4.50 19.73 -22.45
CA LYS A 190 5.32 18.65 -23.01
C LYS A 190 4.60 17.29 -22.99
N TYR A 191 3.68 17.10 -22.06
CA TYR A 191 2.90 15.86 -21.87
C TYR A 191 1.40 16.14 -21.95
N PRO A 192 0.89 16.61 -23.11
CA PRO A 192 -0.48 17.09 -23.24
C PRO A 192 -1.54 15.99 -23.04
N ASN A 193 -1.21 14.75 -23.41
CA ASN A 193 -2.13 13.61 -23.39
C ASN A 193 -2.01 12.74 -22.13
N TYR A 194 -1.21 13.15 -21.14
CA TYR A 194 -1.02 12.37 -19.93
C TYR A 194 -2.30 12.28 -19.10
N VAL A 195 -2.75 11.04 -18.86
CA VAL A 195 -3.89 10.76 -17.97
C VAL A 195 -3.38 10.51 -16.55
N HIS A 196 -3.63 11.47 -15.66
CA HIS A 196 -3.25 11.33 -14.26
C HIS A 196 -4.16 10.33 -13.52
N HIS A 197 -3.57 9.43 -12.74
CA HIS A 197 -4.28 8.38 -12.01
C HIS A 197 -5.21 8.89 -10.88
N ARG A 198 -5.06 10.15 -10.47
CA ARG A 198 -5.95 10.86 -9.52
C ARG A 198 -6.72 11.95 -10.24
N SER A 199 -8.01 12.09 -9.94
CA SER A 199 -8.96 12.98 -10.65
C SER A 199 -8.92 14.46 -10.24
N ALA A 200 -8.21 14.84 -9.18
CA ALA A 200 -8.26 16.21 -8.66
C ALA A 200 -7.09 17.10 -9.12
N SER A 201 -7.40 18.37 -9.38
CA SER A 201 -6.44 19.39 -9.82
C SER A 201 -5.41 19.73 -8.73
N LEU A 202 -4.19 20.09 -9.12
CA LEU A 202 -3.09 20.31 -8.19
C LEU A 202 -3.33 21.46 -7.20
N CYS A 203 -3.97 22.56 -7.64
CA CYS A 203 -4.35 23.67 -6.77
C CYS A 203 -5.35 23.23 -5.70
N HIS A 204 -6.32 22.40 -6.07
CA HIS A 204 -7.29 21.83 -5.14
C HIS A 204 -6.59 20.94 -4.11
N TYR A 205 -5.66 20.07 -4.54
CA TYR A 205 -4.84 19.28 -3.62
C TYR A 205 -4.04 20.14 -2.63
N LEU A 206 -3.35 21.20 -3.09
CA LEU A 206 -2.57 22.08 -2.22
C LEU A 206 -3.45 22.75 -1.16
N HIS A 207 -4.61 23.27 -1.55
CA HIS A 207 -5.58 23.86 -0.62
C HIS A 207 -6.06 22.85 0.44
N LEU A 208 -6.40 21.62 0.04
CA LEU A 208 -6.88 20.59 0.95
C LEU A 208 -5.79 20.08 1.89
N TRP A 209 -4.53 20.05 1.45
CA TRP A 209 -3.39 19.78 2.33
C TRP A 209 -3.14 20.92 3.33
N THR A 210 -3.33 22.19 2.93
CA THR A 210 -3.26 23.31 3.89
C THR A 210 -4.38 23.23 4.93
N LEU A 211 -5.61 22.93 4.52
CA LEU A 211 -6.73 22.68 5.44
C LEU A 211 -6.46 21.49 6.37
N SER A 212 -5.85 20.42 5.84
CA SER A 212 -5.42 19.26 6.63
C SER A 212 -4.39 19.62 7.71
N ALA A 213 -3.50 20.57 7.42
CA ALA A 213 -2.52 21.07 8.40
C ALA A 213 -3.18 21.93 9.50
N PHE A 214 -4.13 22.81 9.13
CA PHE A 214 -4.92 23.59 10.10
C PHE A 214 -5.77 22.68 11.00
N LYS A 215 -6.51 21.73 10.40
CA LYS A 215 -7.31 20.75 11.16
C LYS A 215 -6.43 19.92 12.10
N ARG A 216 -5.26 19.48 11.65
CA ARG A 216 -4.30 18.76 12.50
C ARG A 216 -3.91 19.56 13.74
N PHE A 217 -3.75 20.88 13.62
CA PHE A 217 -3.43 21.73 14.77
C PHE A 217 -4.62 21.86 15.73
N ASN A 218 -5.84 22.02 15.19
CA ASN A 218 -7.06 22.15 15.98
C ASN A 218 -7.38 20.90 16.80
N TYR A 219 -7.15 19.70 16.25
CA TYR A 219 -7.47 18.45 16.94
C TYR A 219 -6.38 17.95 17.91
N ARG A 220 -5.20 18.58 17.99
CA ARG A 220 -4.07 18.03 18.79
C ARG A 220 -4.41 17.80 20.26
N LEU A 221 -5.12 18.74 20.89
CA LEU A 221 -5.47 18.64 22.30
C LEU A 221 -6.57 17.60 22.55
N GLU A 222 -7.59 17.59 21.69
CA GLU A 222 -8.68 16.60 21.73
C GLU A 222 -8.13 15.18 21.52
N ASP A 223 -7.28 14.99 20.50
CA ASP A 223 -6.67 13.70 20.17
C ASP A 223 -5.70 13.20 21.24
N PHE A 224 -4.93 14.09 21.87
CA PHE A 224 -4.05 13.72 22.99
C PHE A 224 -4.86 13.29 24.22
N THR A 225 -5.94 14.02 24.52
CA THR A 225 -6.84 13.70 25.63
C THR A 225 -7.52 12.36 25.39
N LEU A 226 -7.99 12.12 24.17
CA LEU A 226 -8.65 10.87 23.81
C LEU A 226 -7.69 9.68 23.84
N GLY A 227 -6.44 9.85 23.38
CA GLY A 227 -5.42 8.82 23.53
C GLY A 227 -5.24 8.39 24.99
N LYS A 228 -5.15 9.36 25.91
CA LYS A 228 -5.12 9.08 27.35
C LYS A 228 -6.39 8.43 27.88
N GLN A 229 -7.55 8.78 27.35
CA GLN A 229 -8.83 8.14 27.72
C GLN A 229 -8.87 6.66 27.31
N VAL A 230 -8.34 6.34 26.12
CA VAL A 230 -8.18 4.94 25.67
C VAL A 230 -7.25 4.18 26.61
N GLU A 231 -6.08 4.74 26.92
CA GLU A 231 -5.11 4.15 27.85
C GLU A 231 -5.68 3.98 29.26
N ALA A 232 -6.50 4.94 29.71
CA ALA A 232 -7.19 4.88 31.00
C ALA A 232 -8.43 3.96 31.02
N GLY A 233 -8.74 3.28 29.91
CA GLY A 233 -9.85 2.33 29.82
C GLY A 233 -11.25 2.96 29.79
N VAL A 234 -11.36 4.26 29.49
CA VAL A 234 -12.65 4.99 29.47
C VAL A 234 -13.66 4.38 28.51
N PHE A 235 -13.18 3.82 27.38
CA PHE A 235 -14.02 3.19 26.37
C PHE A 235 -14.37 1.72 26.68
N GLY A 236 -13.86 1.14 27.76
CA GLY A 236 -14.04 -0.28 28.08
C GLY A 236 -13.66 -1.18 26.89
N LYS A 237 -14.59 -2.04 26.46
CA LYS A 237 -14.43 -2.87 25.25
C LYS A 237 -14.79 -2.06 24.01
N PHE A 238 -13.89 -1.99 23.04
CA PHE A 238 -14.17 -1.28 21.79
C PHE A 238 -13.59 -1.95 20.54
N PHE A 239 -14.33 -1.82 19.44
CA PHE A 239 -13.86 -2.12 18.10
C PHE A 239 -13.32 -0.85 17.43
N ILE A 240 -12.37 -0.99 16.49
CA ILE A 240 -11.84 0.12 15.71
C ILE A 240 -12.11 -0.04 14.21
N VAL A 241 -12.46 1.06 13.56
CA VAL A 241 -12.67 1.17 12.12
C VAL A 241 -11.77 2.28 11.56
N PRO A 242 -10.53 1.97 11.12
CA PRO A 242 -9.71 2.94 10.42
C PRO A 242 -10.25 3.14 9.00
N LEU A 243 -10.72 4.35 8.71
CA LEU A 243 -11.16 4.74 7.38
C LEU A 243 -9.97 4.83 6.43
N GLN A 244 -10.19 4.48 5.16
CA GLN A 244 -9.21 4.61 4.08
C GLN A 244 -9.40 5.93 3.32
N VAL A 245 -8.41 6.29 2.51
CA VAL A 245 -8.48 7.48 1.65
C VAL A 245 -9.69 7.36 0.72
N PHE A 246 -10.54 8.39 0.67
CA PHE A 246 -11.79 8.35 -0.09
C PHE A 246 -11.62 8.06 -1.60
N ASN A 247 -10.46 8.36 -2.16
CA ASN A 247 -10.12 8.13 -3.56
C ASN A 247 -9.06 7.03 -3.77
N ASP A 248 -8.85 6.19 -2.76
CA ASP A 248 -7.97 5.02 -2.84
C ASP A 248 -8.42 4.09 -3.98
N SER A 249 -7.47 3.71 -4.84
CA SER A 249 -7.75 2.73 -5.89
C SER A 249 -8.09 1.36 -5.28
N GLN A 250 -7.60 1.06 -4.08
CA GLN A 250 -7.93 -0.16 -3.35
C GLN A 250 -9.42 -0.25 -2.99
N VAL A 251 -10.08 0.89 -2.72
CA VAL A 251 -11.54 0.92 -2.50
C VAL A 251 -12.26 0.74 -3.84
N ARG A 252 -11.83 1.44 -4.89
CA ARG A 252 -12.52 1.38 -6.20
C ARG A 252 -12.41 0.05 -6.95
N ILE A 253 -11.31 -0.68 -6.76
CA ILE A 253 -10.98 -1.86 -7.55
C ILE A 253 -11.13 -3.13 -6.71
N HIS A 254 -10.82 -3.06 -5.41
CA HIS A 254 -10.67 -4.23 -4.56
C HIS A 254 -11.72 -4.31 -3.45
N CYS A 255 -12.85 -3.61 -3.56
CA CYS A 255 -14.02 -3.86 -2.71
C CYS A 255 -15.33 -3.65 -3.49
N ASP A 256 -16.43 -4.18 -2.94
CA ASP A 256 -17.76 -4.09 -3.54
C ASP A 256 -18.56 -2.89 -3.00
N PHE A 257 -17.93 -2.03 -2.20
CA PHE A 257 -18.52 -0.78 -1.75
C PHE A 257 -18.24 0.34 -2.76
N ASP A 258 -19.27 1.08 -3.13
CA ASP A 258 -19.14 2.24 -4.02
C ASP A 258 -18.28 3.38 -3.44
N SER A 259 -18.15 3.43 -2.11
CA SER A 259 -17.39 4.46 -1.41
C SER A 259 -17.04 4.07 0.02
N VAL A 260 -16.05 4.77 0.60
CA VAL A 260 -15.73 4.68 2.03
C VAL A 260 -16.93 5.03 2.91
N ARG A 261 -17.79 5.95 2.46
CA ARG A 261 -19.06 6.28 3.13
C ARG A 261 -20.01 5.09 3.16
N SER A 262 -20.18 4.38 2.04
CA SER A 262 -21.04 3.18 1.96
C SER A 262 -20.54 2.08 2.89
N PHE A 263 -19.22 1.86 2.94
CA PHE A 263 -18.58 0.97 3.91
C PHE A 263 -18.87 1.38 5.36
N LEU A 264 -18.67 2.66 5.70
CA LEU A 264 -18.93 3.17 7.05
C LEU A 264 -20.38 2.94 7.48
N LEU A 265 -21.34 3.28 6.62
CA LEU A 265 -22.77 3.10 6.92
C LEU A 265 -23.15 1.62 7.06
N HIS A 266 -22.56 0.73 6.26
CA HIS A 266 -22.75 -0.72 6.40
C HIS A 266 -22.24 -1.23 7.75
N VAL A 267 -21.04 -0.80 8.16
CA VAL A 267 -20.47 -1.15 9.47
C VAL A 267 -21.32 -0.63 10.61
N LEU A 268 -21.77 0.63 10.54
CA LEU A 268 -22.63 1.22 11.57
C LEU A 268 -23.98 0.49 11.69
N ALA A 269 -24.58 0.08 10.58
CA ALA A 269 -25.82 -0.68 10.57
C ALA A 269 -25.65 -2.05 11.24
N SER A 270 -24.63 -2.81 10.85
CA SER A 270 -24.34 -4.10 11.47
C SER A 270 -24.01 -3.99 12.96
N PHE A 271 -23.23 -2.96 13.35
CA PHE A 271 -22.92 -2.70 14.75
C PHE A 271 -24.17 -2.35 15.57
N ALA A 272 -25.09 -1.55 15.02
CA ALA A 272 -26.35 -1.19 15.67
C ALA A 272 -27.24 -2.39 15.97
N GLU A 273 -27.21 -3.40 15.09
CA GLU A 273 -28.11 -4.55 15.13
C GLU A 273 -27.53 -5.73 15.93
N HIS A 274 -26.21 -5.93 15.88
CA HIS A 274 -25.62 -7.20 16.34
C HIS A 274 -24.58 -7.06 17.44
N ALA A 275 -23.99 -5.87 17.65
CA ALA A 275 -22.91 -5.70 18.60
C ALA A 275 -23.38 -5.70 20.07
N PRO A 276 -22.66 -6.35 21.00
CA PRO A 276 -23.02 -6.37 22.42
C PRO A 276 -23.17 -4.96 23.01
N ALA A 277 -24.15 -4.77 23.91
CA ALA A 277 -24.49 -3.46 24.46
C ALA A 277 -23.35 -2.78 25.25
N ASP A 278 -22.42 -3.55 25.80
CA ASP A 278 -21.24 -3.09 26.57
C ASP A 278 -20.04 -2.73 25.68
N THR A 279 -20.19 -2.75 24.36
CA THR A 279 -19.12 -2.44 23.40
C THR A 279 -19.28 -1.08 22.74
N HIS A 280 -18.14 -0.44 22.45
CA HIS A 280 -18.03 0.82 21.74
C HIS A 280 -17.40 0.63 20.35
N LEU A 281 -17.62 1.59 19.46
CA LEU A 281 -17.04 1.64 18.12
C LEU A 281 -16.27 2.95 17.94
N ILE A 282 -14.96 2.84 17.73
CA ILE A 282 -14.10 3.98 17.41
C ILE A 282 -13.88 4.02 15.90
N VAL A 283 -14.47 5.01 15.24
CA VAL A 283 -14.24 5.30 13.83
C VAL A 283 -13.08 6.26 13.72
N LYS A 284 -11.98 5.81 13.12
CA LYS A 284 -10.77 6.61 12.96
C LYS A 284 -10.68 7.20 11.55
N HIS A 285 -10.66 8.52 11.45
CA HIS A 285 -10.47 9.23 10.19
C HIS A 285 -9.09 8.97 9.59
N HIS A 286 -9.02 8.97 8.26
CA HIS A 286 -7.75 8.85 7.57
C HIS A 286 -6.98 10.19 7.61
N PRO A 287 -5.70 10.21 8.03
CA PRO A 287 -4.92 11.45 8.13
C PRO A 287 -4.80 12.26 6.83
N MET A 288 -4.84 11.59 5.68
CA MET A 288 -4.79 12.23 4.36
C MET A 288 -6.13 12.83 3.92
N ASP A 289 -7.24 12.47 4.56
CA ASP A 289 -8.58 12.90 4.17
C ASP A 289 -9.07 14.13 4.95
N ARG A 290 -8.33 14.57 5.98
CA ARG A 290 -8.73 15.68 6.88
C ARG A 290 -9.33 16.87 6.15
N GLY A 291 -8.65 17.37 5.11
CA GLY A 291 -9.11 18.50 4.32
C GLY A 291 -10.08 18.15 3.20
N PHE A 292 -10.19 16.87 2.83
CA PHE A 292 -10.87 16.40 1.62
C PHE A 292 -12.31 15.96 1.89
N ILE A 293 -12.55 15.26 3.00
CA ILE A 293 -13.86 14.72 3.38
C ILE A 293 -13.96 14.61 4.90
N ASP A 294 -15.19 14.67 5.40
CA ASP A 294 -15.52 14.52 6.82
C ASP A 294 -16.79 13.67 6.96
N TYR A 295 -16.77 12.69 7.86
CA TYR A 295 -17.87 11.75 8.05
C TYR A 295 -18.69 12.04 9.31
N ALA A 296 -18.40 13.11 10.06
CA ALA A 296 -19.08 13.42 11.31
C ALA A 296 -20.58 13.61 11.12
N GLU A 297 -21.01 14.30 10.05
CA GLU A 297 -22.43 14.52 9.76
C GLU A 297 -23.15 13.23 9.34
N ASP A 298 -22.48 12.34 8.61
CA ASP A 298 -23.03 11.02 8.28
C ASP A 298 -23.24 10.19 9.55
N ILE A 299 -22.25 10.15 10.44
CA ILE A 299 -22.32 9.44 11.73
C ILE A 299 -23.42 10.03 12.63
N LYS A 300 -23.48 11.36 12.78
CA LYS A 300 -24.52 12.02 13.59
C LYS A 300 -25.92 11.73 13.06
N ARG A 301 -26.13 11.81 11.74
CA ARG A 301 -27.43 11.49 11.12
C ARG A 301 -27.80 10.03 11.33
N PHE A 302 -26.83 9.13 11.29
CA PHE A 302 -27.03 7.71 11.58
C PHE A 302 -27.44 7.50 13.04
N ILE A 303 -26.67 8.01 14.01
CA ILE A 303 -26.98 7.89 15.44
C ILE A 303 -28.35 8.49 15.79
N LYS A 304 -28.75 9.61 15.17
CA LYS A 304 -30.09 10.18 15.37
C LYS A 304 -31.23 9.20 15.00
N ARG A 305 -31.01 8.33 14.01
CA ARG A 305 -31.97 7.29 13.60
C ARG A 305 -31.83 6.00 14.42
N HIS A 306 -30.71 5.83 15.11
CA HIS A 306 -30.40 4.67 15.94
C HIS A 306 -29.97 5.11 17.35
N PRO A 307 -30.90 5.63 18.19
CA PRO A 307 -30.56 6.24 19.50
C PRO A 307 -29.81 5.30 20.45
N GLN A 308 -29.92 3.98 20.29
CA GLN A 308 -29.17 2.98 21.05
C GLN A 308 -27.65 3.02 20.81
N LEU A 309 -27.19 3.75 19.79
CA LEU A 309 -25.77 4.01 19.53
C LEU A 309 -25.25 5.29 20.19
N SER A 310 -26.12 6.09 20.81
CA SER A 310 -25.71 7.32 21.47
C SER A 310 -24.69 7.01 22.58
N GLY A 311 -23.55 7.69 22.55
CA GLY A 311 -22.42 7.44 23.45
C GLY A 311 -21.57 6.20 23.14
N ARG A 312 -22.00 5.33 22.21
CA ARG A 312 -21.28 4.10 21.84
C ARG A 312 -20.40 4.24 20.60
N VAL A 313 -20.59 5.27 19.80
CA VAL A 313 -19.79 5.52 18.59
C VAL A 313 -18.98 6.80 18.76
N THR A 314 -17.66 6.71 18.57
CA THR A 314 -16.75 7.85 18.69
C THR A 314 -15.96 8.02 17.39
N TYR A 315 -15.98 9.23 16.84
CA TYR A 315 -15.25 9.57 15.62
C TYR A 315 -14.01 10.41 15.95
N VAL A 316 -12.84 9.98 15.50
CA VAL A 316 -11.53 10.49 15.94
C VAL A 316 -10.63 10.76 14.75
N HIS A 317 -9.69 11.70 14.87
CA HIS A 317 -8.84 12.10 13.75
C HIS A 317 -7.40 11.65 13.92
N ASP A 318 -6.63 12.25 14.82
CA ASP A 318 -5.16 12.18 14.79
C ASP A 318 -4.54 11.34 15.90
N VAL A 319 -5.36 10.64 16.70
CA VAL A 319 -4.84 9.67 17.68
C VAL A 319 -4.02 8.59 16.97
N PRO A 320 -2.75 8.36 17.35
CA PRO A 320 -1.90 7.36 16.71
C PRO A 320 -2.56 5.98 16.75
N LEU A 321 -2.59 5.28 15.60
CA LEU A 321 -3.22 3.96 15.50
C LEU A 321 -2.74 2.96 16.57
N PRO A 322 -1.43 2.89 16.92
CA PRO A 322 -0.93 1.96 17.94
C PRO A 322 -1.62 2.08 19.31
N VAL A 323 -2.11 3.27 19.69
CA VAL A 323 -2.86 3.47 20.94
C VAL A 323 -4.12 2.60 20.95
N PHE A 324 -4.82 2.51 19.82
CA PHE A 324 -5.99 1.66 19.71
C PHE A 324 -5.62 0.18 19.58
N LEU A 325 -4.53 -0.14 18.88
CA LEU A 325 -4.12 -1.53 18.65
C LEU A 325 -3.74 -2.27 19.94
N ALA A 326 -3.30 -1.55 20.96
CA ALA A 326 -2.95 -2.13 22.25
C ALA A 326 -4.18 -2.48 23.13
N HIS A 327 -5.34 -1.89 22.88
CA HIS A 327 -6.48 -1.96 23.79
C HIS A 327 -7.81 -2.40 23.14
N GLY A 328 -7.93 -2.33 21.82
CA GLY A 328 -9.15 -2.72 21.11
C GLY A 328 -9.39 -4.24 21.15
N ILE A 329 -10.64 -4.64 21.03
CA ILE A 329 -11.04 -6.06 20.98
C ILE A 329 -11.21 -6.60 19.55
N GLY A 330 -11.14 -5.72 18.54
CA GLY A 330 -11.17 -6.09 17.14
C GLY A 330 -11.11 -4.89 16.20
N MET A 331 -10.65 -5.12 14.97
CA MET A 331 -10.61 -4.13 13.91
C MET A 331 -11.49 -4.56 12.73
N VAL A 332 -12.25 -3.62 12.16
CA VAL A 332 -12.92 -3.80 10.86
C VAL A 332 -12.27 -2.91 9.82
N THR A 333 -11.87 -3.48 8.70
CA THR A 333 -11.23 -2.74 7.60
C THR A 333 -11.72 -3.25 6.24
N ILE A 334 -11.58 -2.42 5.20
CA ILE A 334 -11.85 -2.88 3.83
C ILE A 334 -10.67 -3.75 3.37
N ASN A 335 -9.49 -3.15 3.21
CA ASN A 335 -8.28 -3.86 2.77
C ASN A 335 -6.98 -3.13 3.16
N SER A 336 -7.04 -2.27 4.18
CA SER A 336 -5.90 -1.49 4.63
C SER A 336 -4.82 -2.37 5.26
N THR A 337 -3.53 -2.11 4.96
CA THR A 337 -2.39 -2.72 5.67
C THR A 337 -2.35 -2.39 7.17
N SER A 338 -3.22 -1.48 7.65
CA SER A 338 -3.50 -1.33 9.08
C SER A 338 -4.02 -2.62 9.72
N GLY A 339 -4.67 -3.50 8.96
CA GLY A 339 -5.06 -4.85 9.42
C GLY A 339 -3.85 -5.72 9.76
N LEU A 340 -2.76 -5.66 8.98
CA LEU A 340 -1.49 -6.30 9.34
C LEU A 340 -0.94 -5.72 10.65
N SER A 341 -1.04 -4.39 10.84
CA SER A 341 -0.62 -3.77 12.09
C SER A 341 -1.45 -4.29 13.27
N ALA A 342 -2.78 -4.42 13.12
CA ALA A 342 -3.62 -4.99 14.16
C ALA A 342 -3.22 -6.44 14.52
N MET A 343 -2.95 -7.28 13.52
CA MET A 343 -2.51 -8.66 13.75
C MET A 343 -1.13 -8.76 14.41
N ILE A 344 -0.21 -7.82 14.17
CA ILE A 344 1.06 -7.73 14.93
C ILE A 344 0.79 -7.59 16.44
N HIS A 345 -0.29 -6.89 16.81
CA HIS A 345 -0.73 -6.74 18.20
C HIS A 345 -1.64 -7.89 18.67
N GLY A 346 -1.86 -8.93 17.86
CA GLY A 346 -2.75 -10.05 18.18
C GLY A 346 -4.24 -9.70 18.17
N MET A 347 -4.61 -8.54 17.60
CA MET A 347 -6.00 -8.09 17.53
C MET A 347 -6.76 -8.85 16.43
N PRO A 348 -7.98 -9.35 16.69
CA PRO A 348 -8.88 -9.87 15.67
C PRO A 348 -9.14 -8.85 14.55
N VAL A 349 -9.12 -9.28 13.29
CA VAL A 349 -9.35 -8.41 12.13
C VAL A 349 -10.44 -8.98 11.23
N LYS A 350 -11.48 -8.20 11.00
CA LYS A 350 -12.49 -8.45 9.97
C LYS A 350 -12.19 -7.62 8.72
N VAL A 351 -12.03 -8.32 7.61
CA VAL A 351 -11.85 -7.73 6.27
C VAL A 351 -13.21 -7.74 5.55
N LEU A 352 -13.62 -6.60 4.99
CA LEU A 352 -14.85 -6.44 4.20
C LEU A 352 -14.59 -6.12 2.72
N GLY A 353 -13.33 -6.07 2.31
CA GLY A 353 -12.90 -6.00 0.91
C GLY A 353 -12.03 -7.19 0.53
N ARG A 354 -11.22 -7.02 -0.50
CA ARG A 354 -10.23 -8.02 -0.93
C ARG A 354 -8.86 -7.59 -0.45
N ALA A 355 -8.22 -8.41 0.37
CA ALA A 355 -6.88 -8.19 0.89
C ALA A 355 -6.02 -9.45 0.74
N HIS A 356 -4.71 -9.28 0.49
CA HIS A 356 -3.77 -10.40 0.36
C HIS A 356 -3.55 -11.17 1.67
N TYR A 357 -3.80 -10.52 2.80
CA TYR A 357 -3.69 -11.12 4.13
C TYR A 357 -5.02 -11.68 4.67
N ASP A 358 -6.10 -11.61 3.88
CA ASP A 358 -7.40 -12.19 4.28
C ASP A 358 -7.37 -13.71 4.07
N ILE A 359 -6.86 -14.40 5.10
CA ILE A 359 -6.54 -15.84 5.08
C ILE A 359 -7.21 -16.47 6.30
N PRO A 360 -7.93 -17.60 6.15
CA PRO A 360 -8.45 -18.35 7.30
C PRO A 360 -7.34 -18.66 8.31
N GLY A 361 -7.57 -18.27 9.57
CA GLY A 361 -6.58 -18.37 10.65
C GLY A 361 -5.76 -17.09 10.88
N MET A 362 -5.69 -16.16 9.93
CA MET A 362 -5.12 -14.82 10.15
C MET A 362 -6.20 -13.78 10.43
N THR A 363 -7.24 -13.76 9.62
CA THR A 363 -8.38 -12.84 9.75
C THR A 363 -9.64 -13.61 10.14
N ASP A 364 -10.59 -12.91 10.75
CA ASP A 364 -11.87 -13.49 11.12
C ASP A 364 -12.75 -13.71 9.87
N GLN A 365 -13.12 -14.97 9.65
CA GLN A 365 -13.87 -15.43 8.49
C GLN A 365 -15.39 -15.47 8.72
N SER A 366 -15.88 -15.19 9.94
CA SER A 366 -17.31 -15.06 10.20
C SER A 366 -17.90 -13.85 9.47
N ASP A 367 -19.22 -13.78 9.34
CA ASP A 367 -19.85 -12.56 8.86
C ASP A 367 -19.64 -11.39 9.85
N LEU A 368 -19.95 -10.17 9.42
CA LEU A 368 -19.73 -8.99 10.27
C LEU A 368 -20.54 -9.08 11.59
N ALA A 369 -21.73 -9.69 11.55
CA ALA A 369 -22.57 -9.89 12.72
C ALA A 369 -21.94 -10.84 13.75
N GLY A 370 -21.37 -11.96 13.30
CA GLY A 370 -20.62 -12.92 14.11
C GLY A 370 -19.37 -12.31 14.72
N PHE A 371 -18.62 -11.52 13.93
CA PHE A 371 -17.41 -10.86 14.38
C PHE A 371 -17.62 -9.96 15.60
N TRP A 372 -18.74 -9.23 15.67
CA TRP A 372 -19.01 -8.36 16.83
C TRP A 372 -19.18 -9.12 18.14
N ARG A 373 -19.66 -10.37 18.06
CA ARG A 373 -20.01 -11.18 19.23
C ARG A 373 -18.85 -12.08 19.65
N ASN A 374 -18.13 -12.62 18.68
CA ASN A 374 -17.06 -13.58 18.92
C ASN A 374 -15.89 -13.33 17.95
N PRO A 375 -15.14 -12.23 18.12
CA PRO A 375 -14.02 -11.92 17.26
C PRO A 375 -12.86 -12.91 17.49
N THR A 376 -12.37 -13.51 16.41
CA THR A 376 -11.33 -14.54 16.43
C THR A 376 -9.95 -13.91 16.23
N PRO A 377 -9.00 -14.06 17.18
CA PRO A 377 -7.65 -13.52 17.03
C PRO A 377 -6.86 -14.29 15.95
N PRO A 378 -5.83 -13.66 15.37
CA PRO A 378 -4.93 -14.36 14.45
C PRO A 378 -4.19 -15.49 15.15
N ASP A 379 -4.05 -16.62 14.46
CA ASP A 379 -3.11 -17.67 14.82
C ASP A 379 -1.69 -17.09 14.78
N LYS A 380 -0.98 -17.20 15.92
CA LYS A 380 0.32 -16.56 16.11
C LYS A 380 1.41 -17.21 15.26
N GLU A 381 1.36 -18.54 15.08
CA GLU A 381 2.36 -19.28 14.32
C GLU A 381 2.19 -19.01 12.83
N LEU A 382 0.95 -19.05 12.34
CA LEU A 382 0.62 -18.73 10.97
C LEU A 382 0.95 -17.26 10.64
N PHE A 383 0.58 -16.32 11.49
CA PHE A 383 0.89 -14.91 11.26
C PHE A 383 2.41 -14.65 11.24
N HIS A 384 3.15 -15.32 12.13
CA HIS A 384 4.61 -15.25 12.12
C HIS A 384 5.20 -15.84 10.83
N ALA A 385 4.74 -17.01 10.39
CA ALA A 385 5.15 -17.63 9.14
C ALA A 385 4.87 -16.72 7.93
N TYR A 386 3.67 -16.14 7.85
CA TYR A 386 3.28 -15.17 6.83
C TYR A 386 4.19 -13.95 6.81
N ARG A 387 4.44 -13.36 7.99
CA ARG A 387 5.32 -12.20 8.14
C ARG A 387 6.74 -12.50 7.69
N MET A 388 7.30 -13.63 8.15
CA MET A 388 8.65 -14.02 7.79
C MET A 388 8.77 -14.34 6.31
N TYR A 389 7.75 -14.97 5.71
CA TYR A 389 7.72 -15.18 4.26
C TYR A 389 7.86 -13.85 3.51
N HIS A 390 7.02 -12.86 3.83
CA HIS A 390 7.10 -11.55 3.18
C HIS A 390 8.43 -10.85 3.41
N ILE A 391 8.97 -10.87 4.63
CA ILE A 391 10.27 -10.25 4.95
C ILE A 391 11.41 -10.85 4.12
N ASN A 392 11.41 -12.16 3.93
CA ASN A 392 12.43 -12.85 3.13
C ASN A 392 12.23 -12.65 1.61
N THR A 393 10.99 -12.54 1.15
CA THR A 393 10.67 -12.66 -0.28
C THR A 393 10.31 -11.34 -0.95
N THR A 394 9.51 -10.50 -0.31
CA THR A 394 8.86 -9.33 -0.95
C THR A 394 9.35 -8.00 -0.41
N GLN A 395 9.81 -7.95 0.83
CA GLN A 395 10.12 -6.69 1.52
C GLN A 395 11.59 -6.32 1.35
N ILE A 396 11.85 -5.05 1.05
CA ILE A 396 13.19 -4.46 0.92
C ILE A 396 13.30 -3.34 1.95
N ASN A 397 14.37 -3.33 2.77
CA ASN A 397 14.54 -2.30 3.78
C ASN A 397 14.67 -0.92 3.12
N GLY A 398 13.81 0.03 3.49
CA GLY A 398 13.80 1.32 2.81
C GLY A 398 12.57 2.19 3.01
N SER A 399 12.64 3.35 2.36
CA SER A 399 11.58 4.31 2.15
C SER A 399 11.79 4.98 0.79
N PHE A 400 10.76 5.01 -0.05
CA PHE A 400 10.83 5.61 -1.39
C PHE A 400 11.19 7.10 -1.37
N TYR A 401 10.85 7.80 -0.28
CA TYR A 401 11.00 9.24 -0.18
C TYR A 401 12.37 9.68 0.35
N SER A 402 13.23 8.72 0.70
CA SER A 402 14.53 8.99 1.30
C SER A 402 15.60 8.04 0.77
N ARG A 403 15.61 6.79 1.22
CA ARG A 403 16.61 5.79 0.86
C ARG A 403 16.01 4.39 0.88
N VAL A 404 16.33 3.59 -0.12
CA VAL A 404 16.11 2.15 -0.11
C VAL A 404 17.48 1.49 -0.05
N ASN A 405 17.65 0.57 0.91
CA ASN A 405 18.89 -0.16 1.14
C ASN A 405 18.83 -1.45 0.32
N PHE A 406 19.21 -1.37 -0.95
CA PHE A 406 19.31 -2.54 -1.79
C PHE A 406 20.41 -3.47 -1.27
N PRO A 407 20.14 -4.77 -1.10
CA PRO A 407 21.14 -5.73 -0.65
C PRO A 407 22.21 -5.93 -1.73
N GLU A 408 23.37 -6.44 -1.32
CA GLU A 408 24.33 -7.01 -2.27
C GLU A 408 23.81 -8.39 -2.67
N ILE A 409 23.60 -8.58 -3.98
CA ILE A 409 23.10 -9.83 -4.55
C ILE A 409 24.19 -10.40 -5.45
N GLU A 410 24.72 -11.56 -5.09
CA GLU A 410 25.65 -12.28 -5.94
C GLU A 410 24.91 -12.87 -7.14
N SER A 411 25.38 -12.58 -8.35
CA SER A 411 24.87 -13.24 -9.56
C SER A 411 25.21 -14.72 -9.50
N ARG A 412 24.30 -15.58 -9.97
CA ARG A 412 24.59 -17.01 -10.12
C ARG A 412 25.85 -17.14 -10.99
N PRO A 413 26.88 -17.92 -10.60
CA PRO A 413 27.86 -18.35 -11.57
C PRO A 413 27.07 -19.03 -12.69
N SER A 414 27.29 -18.60 -13.94
CA SER A 414 26.65 -19.24 -15.07
C SER A 414 26.91 -20.74 -14.96
N GLU A 415 25.85 -21.54 -14.89
CA GLU A 415 25.95 -22.96 -15.19
C GLU A 415 26.44 -23.00 -16.64
N LYS A 416 27.77 -23.04 -16.81
CA LYS A 416 28.38 -23.41 -18.07
C LYS A 416 27.76 -24.75 -18.41
N GLN A 417 26.94 -24.76 -19.46
CA GLN A 417 26.46 -25.97 -20.09
C GLN A 417 27.69 -26.86 -20.29
N VAL A 418 27.73 -27.98 -19.57
CA VAL A 418 28.69 -29.06 -19.75
C VAL A 418 28.30 -29.85 -20.98
#